data_AF-T2S875-F1
#
_entry.id   AF-T2S875-F1
#
_cell.length_a   1.000
_cell.length_b   1.000
_cell.length_c   1.000
_cell.angle_alpha   90.00
_cell.angle_beta   90.00
_cell.angle_gamma   90.00
#
_symmetry.space_group_name_H-M   'P 1'
#
loop_
_entity.id
_entity.type
_entity.pdbx_description
1 polymer ?
#
loop_
_entity_poly.entity_id
_entity_poly.type
_entity_poly.pdbx_seq_one_letter_code
_entity_poly.pdbx_strand_id
1 'polypeptide(L)' 'MGIFLKRFKTLYSTSANLTQCAYDKEIAFNLADVIVSDERGLFESTSSKIFKLYKNKKVRIR' A
#
# COMPACT_ATOMS: atom_id res chain seq x y z
N MET A 1 2.15 14.39 11.85
CA MET A 1 2.83 13.54 10.85
C MET A 1 3.55 12.43 11.61
N GLY A 2 3.28 11.15 11.33
CA GLY A 2 3.93 10.04 12.04
C GLY A 2 5.46 10.04 11.87
N ILE A 3 6.17 9.46 12.84
CA ILE A 3 7.65 9.43 12.88
C ILE A 3 8.25 8.90 11.56
N PHE A 4 7.60 7.91 10.95
CA PHE A 4 8.03 7.29 9.69
C PHE A 4 8.10 8.28 8.51
N LEU A 5 7.01 9.00 8.23
CA LEU A 5 6.99 9.99 7.15
C LEU A 5 7.90 11.19 7.43
N LYS A 6 8.11 11.55 8.71
CA LYS A 6 9.08 12.59 9.08
C LYS A 6 10.51 12.20 8.71
N ARG A 7 10.87 10.92 8.86
CA ARG A 7 12.20 10.40 8.55
C ARG A 7 12.44 10.28 7.04
N PHE A 8 11.46 9.72 6.31
CA PHE A 8 11.64 9.34 4.90
C PHE A 8 11.06 10.34 3.89
N LYS A 9 10.35 11.37 4.35
CA LYS A 9 9.69 12.39 3.52
C LYS A 9 8.60 11.79 2.61
N THR A 10 8.85 11.69 1.31
CA THR A 10 7.89 11.21 0.31
C THR A 10 8.18 9.76 -0.03
N LEU A 11 7.14 8.94 0.00
CA LEU A 11 7.21 7.51 -0.30
C LEU A 11 6.13 7.15 -1.32
N TYR A 12 6.38 6.08 -2.08
CA TYR A 12 5.36 5.42 -2.88
C TYR A 12 4.67 4.35 -2.04
N SER A 13 3.36 4.25 -2.18
CA SER A 13 2.56 3.20 -1.54
C SER A 13 1.84 2.42 -2.63
N THR A 14 2.22 1.16 -2.79
CA THR A 14 1.55 0.20 -3.66
C THR A 14 1.09 -0.99 -2.82
N SER A 15 0.18 -1.80 -3.37
CA SER A 15 -0.19 -3.07 -2.74
C SER A 15 1.01 -4.03 -2.77
N ALA A 16 1.15 -4.86 -1.72
CA ALA A 16 2.26 -5.79 -1.55
C ALA A 16 1.99 -7.13 -2.24
N ASN A 17 1.67 -7.08 -3.54
CA ASN A 17 1.29 -8.23 -4.36
C ASN A 17 1.92 -8.11 -5.75
N LEU A 18 2.03 -9.25 -6.43
CA LEU A 18 2.34 -9.24 -7.86
C LEU A 18 1.20 -8.57 -8.64
N THR A 19 1.55 -7.96 -9.77
CA THR A 19 0.60 -7.30 -10.66
C THR A 19 -0.55 -8.25 -11.00
N GLN A 20 -1.78 -7.80 -10.72
CA GLN A 20 -3.03 -8.55 -10.97
C GLN A 20 -3.21 -9.85 -10.17
N CYS A 21 -2.38 -10.14 -9.17
CA CYS A 21 -2.54 -11.29 -8.29
C CYS A 21 -3.13 -10.89 -6.94
N ALA A 22 -3.67 -11.85 -6.20
CA ALA A 22 -4.00 -11.66 -4.78
C ALA A 22 -2.72 -11.50 -3.94
N TYR A 23 -2.86 -11.02 -2.71
CA TYR A 23 -1.75 -11.05 -1.75
C TYR A 23 -1.33 -12.49 -1.46
N ASP A 24 -0.03 -12.74 -1.56
CA ASP A 24 0.62 -13.99 -1.16
C ASP A 24 1.74 -13.66 -0.18
N LYS A 25 1.67 -14.26 1.01
CA LYS A 25 2.62 -13.98 2.09
C LYS A 25 4.04 -14.42 1.74
N GLU A 26 4.21 -15.59 1.13
CA GLU A 26 5.54 -16.11 0.80
C GLU A 26 6.20 -15.23 -0.25
N ILE A 27 5.45 -14.86 -1.30
CA ILE A 27 5.95 -13.97 -2.35
C ILE A 27 6.31 -12.59 -1.77
N ALA A 28 5.42 -12.00 -0.99
CA ALA A 28 5.64 -10.68 -0.39
C ALA A 28 6.87 -10.68 0.54
N PHE A 29 7.07 -11.75 1.30
CA PHE A 29 8.20 -11.87 2.22
C PHE A 29 9.52 -12.12 1.48
N ASN A 30 9.50 -12.93 0.43
CA ASN A 30 10.69 -13.24 -0.37
C ASN A 30 11.18 -12.05 -1.21
N LEU A 31 10.27 -11.18 -1.65
CA LEU A 31 10.61 -10.00 -2.46
C LEU A 31 11.02 -8.78 -1.63
N ALA A 32 10.74 -8.76 -0.33
CA ALA A 32 10.99 -7.61 0.52
C ALA A 32 12.38 -7.68 1.17
N ASP A 33 13.17 -6.61 1.04
CA ASP A 33 14.43 -6.47 1.78
C ASP A 33 14.19 -6.31 3.29
N VAL A 34 13.10 -5.62 3.65
CA VAL A 34 12.71 -5.32 5.03
C VAL A 34 11.21 -5.45 5.19
N ILE A 35 10.80 -6.15 6.23
CA ILE A 35 9.40 -6.34 6.60
C ILE A 35 9.15 -5.64 7.93
N VAL A 36 8.14 -4.79 7.97
CA VAL A 36 7.69 -4.10 9.18
C VAL A 36 6.20 -4.43 9.37
N SER A 37 5.88 -5.14 10.44
CA SER A 37 4.50 -5.52 10.80
C SER A 37 4.25 -5.31 12.29
N ASP A 38 2.97 -5.20 12.67
CA ASP A 38 2.55 -5.25 14.07
C ASP A 38 2.14 -6.68 14.48
N GLU A 39 1.58 -6.82 15.69
CA GLU A 39 1.11 -8.09 16.26
C GLU A 39 -0.01 -8.79 15.44
N ARG A 40 -0.68 -8.07 14.53
CA ARG A 40 -1.77 -8.59 13.70
C ARG A 40 -1.24 -9.27 12.43
N GLY A 41 0.03 -9.06 12.11
CA GLY A 41 0.66 -9.57 10.90
C GLY A 41 0.17 -8.90 9.61
N LEU A 42 0.60 -9.45 8.48
CA LEU A 42 0.24 -8.97 7.14
C LEU A 42 -0.80 -9.89 6.50
N PHE A 43 -1.84 -9.30 5.92
CA PHE A 43 -2.95 -10.02 5.28
C PHE A 43 -3.55 -9.17 4.16
N GLU A 44 -4.33 -9.82 3.28
CA GLU A 44 -5.03 -9.11 2.20
C GLU A 44 -6.16 -8.23 2.76
N SER A 45 -6.14 -6.94 2.42
CA SER A 45 -7.19 -6.00 2.80
C SER A 45 -7.74 -5.27 1.58
N THR A 46 -8.84 -4.55 1.76
CA THR A 46 -9.43 -3.75 0.69
C THR A 46 -8.43 -2.69 0.25
N SER A 47 -8.14 -2.66 -1.05
CA SER A 47 -7.16 -1.71 -1.57
C SER A 47 -7.59 -0.25 -1.39
N SER A 48 -6.61 0.65 -1.30
CA SER A 48 -6.83 2.09 -1.18
C SER A 48 -7.72 2.62 -2.29
N LYS A 49 -8.71 3.44 -1.92
CA LYS A 49 -9.52 4.17 -2.90
C LYS A 49 -8.70 5.32 -3.47
N ILE A 50 -8.62 5.40 -4.80
CA ILE A 50 -7.91 6.49 -5.47
C ILE A 50 -8.95 7.28 -6.25
N PHE A 51 -8.98 8.59 -6.02
CA PHE A 51 -9.89 9.51 -6.68
C PHE A 51 -9.11 10.51 -7.51
N LYS A 52 -9.53 10.67 -8.77
CA LYS A 52 -9.10 11.78 -9.61
C LYS A 52 -10.05 12.96 -9.39
N LEU A 53 -9.49 14.09 -8.98
CA LEU A 53 -10.23 15.31 -8.74
C LEU A 53 -10.22 16.20 -10.00
N TYR A 54 -11.41 16.68 -10.37
CA TYR A 54 -11.63 17.71 -11.38
C TYR A 54 -12.26 18.93 -10.68
N LYS A 55 -12.31 20.07 -11.40
CA LYS A 55 -12.85 21.34 -10.88
C LYS A 55 -14.18 21.19 -10.12
N ASN A 56 -15.12 20.42 -10.67
CA ASN A 56 -16.48 20.26 -10.12
C ASN A 56 -16.88 18.79 -9.89
N LYS A 57 -15.97 17.82 -10.01
CA LYS A 57 -16.30 16.39 -9.81
C LYS A 57 -15.13 15.59 -9.27
N LYS A 58 -15.43 14.54 -8.50
CA LYS A 58 -14.49 13.50 -8.08
C LYS A 58 -14.85 12.19 -8.78
N VAL A 59 -13.88 11.57 -9.43
CA VAL A 59 -14.06 10.28 -10.11
C VAL A 59 -13.21 9.24 -9.40
N ARG A 60 -13.84 8.15 -8.95
CA ARG A 60 -13.11 7.01 -8.39
C ARG A 60 -12.41 6.28 -9.54
N ILE A 61 -11.10 6.10 -9.41
CA ILE A 61 -10.27 5.36 -10.37
C ILE A 61 -9.71 4.06 -9.76
N ARG A 62 -9.79 3.91 -8.43
CA ARG A 62 -9.55 2.68 -7.67
C ARG A 62 -10.47 2.63 -6.45
#